data_AF-A0AA89CKU8-F1
#
_entry.id   AF-A0AA89CKU8-F1
#
_cell.length_a   1.000
_cell.length_b   1.000
_cell.length_c   1.000
_cell.angle_alpha   90.00
_cell.angle_beta   90.00
_cell.angle_gamma   90.00
#
_symmetry.space_group_name_H-M   'P 1'
#
loop_
_entity.id
_entity.type
_entity.pdbx_description
1 polymer ?
#
loop_
_entity_poly.entity_id
_entity_poly.type
_entity_poly.pdbx_seq_one_letter_code
_entity_poly.pdbx_strand_id
1 'polypeptide(L)'
;MADDPAALRAQQDAVCARYGLHAVEPEDMVAVALSTLGRMPVYGTRIALSEGDNVGWFFHCGEYSDAADFYQPVHAAHLSACLPLVLPYLRLPPGARFIIDDAGYEDVWMA
;
A
#
# COMPACT_ATOMS: atom_id res chain seq x y z
N MET A 1 -4.60 -11.37 -18.27
CA MET A 1 -5.56 -10.26 -18.17
C MET A 1 -5.33 -9.48 -16.87
N ALA A 2 -4.07 -9.19 -16.54
CA ALA A 2 -3.63 -8.51 -15.32
C ALA A 2 -2.33 -7.70 -15.57
N ASP A 3 -2.12 -7.25 -16.81
CA ASP A 3 -0.87 -6.57 -17.24
C ASP A 3 -1.17 -5.31 -18.08
N ASP A 4 -2.33 -4.68 -17.86
CA ASP A 4 -2.68 -3.41 -18.49
C ASP A 4 -2.37 -2.26 -17.53
N PRO A 5 -1.20 -1.59 -17.64
CA PRO A 5 -0.82 -0.51 -16.73
C PRO A 5 -1.81 0.66 -16.75
N ALA A 6 -2.47 0.90 -17.89
CA ALA A 6 -3.52 1.90 -18.02
C ALA A 6 -4.76 1.57 -17.17
N ALA A 7 -5.14 0.29 -17.11
CA ALA A 7 -6.28 -0.15 -16.31
C ALA A 7 -5.97 -0.03 -14.81
N LEU A 8 -4.77 -0.42 -14.38
CA LEU A 8 -4.34 -0.25 -12.99
C LEU A 8 -4.31 1.24 -12.60
N ARG A 9 -3.80 2.10 -13.49
CA ARG A 9 -3.78 3.55 -13.26
C ARG A 9 -5.18 4.11 -13.06
N ALA A 10 -6.13 3.75 -13.92
CA ALA A 10 -7.52 4.16 -13.79
C ALA A 10 -8.16 3.65 -12.48
N GLN A 11 -7.82 2.43 -12.06
CA GLN A 11 -8.28 1.89 -10.78
C GLN A 11 -7.73 2.68 -9.59
N GLN A 12 -6.44 3.05 -9.62
CA GLN A 12 -5.82 3.86 -8.58
C GLN A 12 -6.43 5.27 -8.50
N ASP A 13 -6.68 5.89 -9.64
CA ASP A 13 -7.39 7.18 -9.70
C ASP A 13 -8.81 7.08 -9.13
N ALA A 14 -9.53 6.00 -9.45
CA ALA A 14 -10.87 5.76 -8.94
C ALA A 14 -10.89 5.56 -7.42
N VAL A 15 -9.91 4.84 -6.85
CA VAL A 15 -9.77 4.71 -5.39
C VAL A 15 -9.58 6.08 -4.75
N CYS A 16 -8.63 6.88 -5.24
CA CYS A 16 -8.39 8.22 -4.70
C CYS A 16 -9.65 9.09 -4.78
N ALA A 17 -10.34 9.09 -5.93
CA ALA A 17 -11.57 9.86 -6.13
C ALA A 17 -12.72 9.43 -5.22
N ARG A 18 -12.88 8.12 -4.96
CA ARG A 18 -13.92 7.58 -4.06
C ARG A 18 -13.79 8.12 -2.64
N TYR A 19 -12.56 8.39 -2.20
CA TYR A 19 -12.25 8.95 -0.89
C TYR A 19 -12.04 10.48 -0.92
N GLY A 20 -12.25 11.14 -2.06
CA GLY A 20 -12.04 12.59 -2.20
C GLY A 20 -10.57 13.02 -2.06
N LEU A 21 -9.64 12.11 -2.33
CA LEU A 21 -8.20 12.32 -2.18
C LEU A 21 -7.54 12.61 -3.53
N HIS A 22 -6.45 13.39 -3.51
CA HIS A 22 -5.63 13.61 -4.67
C HIS A 22 -4.65 12.46 -4.87
N ALA A 23 -4.59 11.92 -6.08
CA ALA A 23 -3.66 10.86 -6.42
C ALA A 23 -2.22 11.40 -6.50
N VAL A 24 -1.29 10.73 -5.82
CA VAL A 24 0.13 11.07 -5.73
C VAL A 24 0.95 9.85 -6.14
N GLU A 25 1.93 10.02 -7.04
CA GLU A 25 2.77 8.90 -7.47
C GLU A 25 3.48 8.24 -6.27
N PRO A 26 3.57 6.90 -6.23
CA PRO A 26 4.32 6.21 -5.21
C PRO A 26 5.83 6.30 -5.47
N GLU A 27 6.60 6.10 -4.41
CA GLU A 27 8.03 5.89 -4.48
C GLU A 27 8.38 4.51 -5.07
N ASP A 28 9.61 4.34 -5.55
CA ASP A 28 10.08 3.06 -6.10
C ASP A 28 10.22 1.97 -5.04
N MET A 29 10.36 2.36 -3.77
CA MET A 29 10.56 1.48 -2.63
C MET A 29 9.42 1.59 -1.64
N VAL A 30 9.04 0.43 -1.10
CA VAL A 30 8.03 0.27 -0.06
C VAL A 30 8.58 -0.63 1.04
N ALA A 31 8.02 -0.55 2.24
CA ALA A 31 8.29 -1.45 3.34
C ALA A 31 7.18 -2.51 3.42
N VAL A 32 7.55 -3.79 3.43
CA VAL A 32 6.61 -4.90 3.54
C VAL A 32 7.04 -5.82 4.68
N ALA A 33 6.11 -6.17 5.56
CA ALA A 33 6.32 -7.22 6.55
C ALA A 33 6.15 -8.60 5.90
N LEU A 34 7.19 -9.07 5.21
CA LEU A 34 7.16 -10.29 4.40
C LEU A 34 6.70 -11.54 5.17
N SER A 35 7.02 -11.63 6.47
CA SER A 35 6.61 -12.72 7.36
C SER A 35 5.09 -12.80 7.60
N THR A 36 4.38 -11.72 7.28
CA THR A 36 2.94 -11.61 7.49
C THR A 36 2.12 -11.86 6.23
N LEU A 37 2.76 -11.99 5.06
CA LEU A 37 2.07 -12.23 3.79
C LEU A 37 1.19 -13.47 3.86
N GLY A 38 0.01 -13.38 3.23
CA GLY A 38 -1.02 -14.43 3.26
C GLY A 38 -1.95 -14.37 4.48
N ARG A 39 -1.70 -13.49 5.45
CA ARG A 39 -2.65 -13.17 6.53
C ARG A 39 -3.63 -12.07 6.10
N MET A 40 -4.65 -11.86 6.91
CA MET A 40 -5.66 -10.81 6.75
C MET A 40 -6.01 -10.20 8.12
N PRO A 41 -6.49 -8.95 8.16
CA PRO A 41 -6.62 -8.01 7.03
C PRO A 41 -5.25 -7.45 6.60
N VAL A 42 -5.17 -6.87 5.40
CA VAL A 42 -3.99 -6.12 4.94
C VAL A 42 -4.11 -4.67 5.39
N TYR A 43 -3.05 -4.18 6.02
CA TYR A 43 -2.91 -2.80 6.46
C TYR A 43 -1.91 -2.09 5.58
N GLY A 44 -2.24 -0.87 5.17
CA GLY A 44 -1.31 0.03 4.49
C GLY A 44 -1.24 1.37 5.19
N THR A 45 -0.04 1.89 5.38
CA THR A 45 0.20 3.23 5.90
C THR A 45 1.15 3.97 4.99
N ARG A 46 0.75 5.16 4.53
CA ARG A 46 1.61 6.08 3.79
C ARG A 46 2.03 7.22 4.69
N ILE A 47 3.33 7.41 4.86
CA ILE A 47 3.90 8.53 5.59
C ILE A 47 4.48 9.56 4.63
N ALA A 48 4.62 10.80 5.09
CA ALA A 48 5.41 11.80 4.37
C ALA A 48 6.90 11.44 4.49
N LEU A 49 7.61 11.47 3.37
CA LEU A 49 9.06 11.25 3.36
C LEU A 49 9.78 12.44 4.00
N SER A 50 10.81 12.13 4.79
CA SER A 50 11.79 13.14 5.21
C SER A 50 12.94 13.22 4.20
N GLU A 51 13.80 14.23 4.32
CA GLU A 51 15.00 14.34 3.49
C GLU A 51 15.88 13.09 3.63
N GLY A 52 16.07 12.37 2.53
CA GLY A 52 16.87 11.14 2.48
C GLY A 52 16.08 9.83 2.56
N ASP A 53 14.78 9.88 2.87
CA ASP A 53 13.92 8.70 2.86
C ASP A 53 13.43 8.38 1.44
N ASN A 54 13.32 7.09 1.12
CA ASN A 54 12.79 6.60 -0.15
C ASN A 54 11.64 5.61 0.00
N VAL A 55 11.20 5.34 1.24
CA VAL A 55 10.11 4.40 1.55
C VAL A 55 8.96 5.18 2.19
N GLY A 56 7.92 5.43 1.40
CA GLY A 56 6.72 6.15 1.87
C GLY A 56 5.61 5.21 2.35
N TRP A 57 5.60 3.97 1.87
CA TRP A 57 4.55 2.99 2.13
C TRP A 57 5.02 1.87 3.05
N PHE A 58 4.16 1.50 3.99
CA PHE A 58 4.37 0.40 4.93
C PHE A 58 3.18 -0.55 4.88
N PHE A 59 3.43 -1.82 4.60
CA PHE A 59 2.41 -2.86 4.43
C PHE A 59 2.65 -4.05 5.35
N HIS A 60 1.61 -4.46 6.08
CA HIS A 60 1.62 -5.70 6.85
C HIS A 60 0.26 -6.36 6.79
N CYS A 61 0.18 -7.66 7.09
CA CYS A 61 -1.07 -8.38 7.10
C CYS A 61 -1.33 -9.05 8.46
N GLY A 62 -2.55 -8.96 8.98
CA GLY A 62 -2.88 -9.43 10.32
C GLY A 62 -2.13 -8.65 11.40
N GLU A 63 -1.49 -9.35 12.33
CA GLU A 63 -0.92 -8.74 13.53
C GLU A 63 0.34 -7.91 13.23
N TYR A 64 0.38 -6.71 13.81
CA TYR A 64 1.55 -5.85 13.84
C TYR A 64 2.57 -6.33 14.89
N SER A 65 3.85 -6.07 14.65
CA SER A 65 4.94 -6.29 15.60
C SER A 65 5.88 -5.08 15.62
N ASP A 66 6.38 -4.73 16.81
CA ASP A 66 7.37 -3.67 17.03
C ASP A 66 8.82 -4.12 16.77
N ALA A 67 9.02 -5.36 16.29
CA ALA A 67 10.35 -5.87 15.97
C ALA A 67 11.07 -4.98 14.93
N ALA A 68 12.37 -4.74 15.14
CA ALA A 68 13.17 -3.88 14.27
C ALA A 68 13.27 -4.40 12.82
N ASP A 69 13.20 -5.72 12.64
CA ASP A 69 13.22 -6.42 11.35
C ASP A 69 11.81 -6.70 10.79
N PHE A 70 10.76 -6.14 11.40
CA PHE A 70 9.38 -6.41 11.00
C PHE A 70 9.11 -6.00 9.55
N TYR A 71 9.57 -4.81 9.14
CA TYR A 71 9.44 -4.31 7.78
C TYR A 71 10.73 -4.47 6.99
N GLN A 72 10.62 -4.94 5.75
CA GLN A 72 11.74 -5.08 4.83
C GLN A 72 11.49 -4.20 3.60
N PRO A 73 12.52 -3.49 3.09
CA PRO A 73 12.38 -2.70 1.88
C PRO A 73 12.23 -3.61 0.66
N VAL A 74 11.23 -3.32 -0.17
CA VAL A 74 10.88 -4.05 -1.37
C VAL A 74 10.61 -3.04 -2.48
N HIS A 75 11.03 -3.33 -3.71
CA HIS A 75 10.64 -2.52 -4.86
C HIS A 75 9.13 -2.61 -5.10
N ALA A 76 8.48 -1.47 -5.32
CA ALA A 76 7.05 -1.41 -5.61
C ALA A 76 6.64 -2.32 -6.78
N ALA A 77 7.54 -2.49 -7.77
CA ALA A 77 7.35 -3.40 -8.89
C ALA A 77 7.15 -4.88 -8.50
N HIS A 78 7.68 -5.33 -7.34
CA HIS A 78 7.51 -6.69 -6.85
C HIS A 78 6.19 -6.90 -6.09
N LEU A 79 5.45 -5.83 -5.78
CA LEU A 79 4.16 -5.96 -5.09
C LEU A 79 3.14 -6.76 -5.92
N SER A 80 3.19 -6.69 -7.25
CA SER A 80 2.32 -7.50 -8.11
C SER A 80 2.48 -9.01 -7.91
N ALA A 81 3.69 -9.45 -7.54
CA ALA A 81 3.99 -10.85 -7.29
C ALA A 81 3.71 -11.26 -5.84
N CYS A 82 3.99 -10.40 -4.86
CA CYS A 82 3.93 -10.77 -3.44
C CYS A 82 2.68 -10.27 -2.69
N LEU A 83 2.14 -9.11 -3.06
CA LEU A 83 0.99 -8.48 -2.39
C LEU A 83 0.16 -7.66 -3.39
N PRO A 84 -0.47 -8.29 -4.41
CA PRO A 84 -1.16 -7.56 -5.48
C PRO A 84 -2.35 -6.74 -4.99
N LEU A 85 -2.91 -7.08 -3.83
CA LEU A 85 -4.07 -6.42 -3.21
C LEU A 85 -3.84 -4.93 -2.90
N VAL A 86 -2.59 -4.51 -2.67
CA VAL A 86 -2.29 -3.11 -2.33
C VAL A 86 -2.08 -2.21 -3.55
N LEU A 87 -1.92 -2.79 -4.75
CA LEU A 87 -1.64 -2.02 -5.97
C LEU A 87 -2.66 -0.90 -6.26
N PRO A 88 -3.99 -1.10 -6.07
CA PRO A 88 -4.98 -0.05 -6.28
C PRO A 88 -4.82 1.16 -5.34
N TYR A 89 -4.15 0.98 -4.21
CA TYR A 89 -4.05 1.98 -3.14
C TYR A 89 -2.74 2.78 -3.19
N LEU A 90 -1.76 2.38 -4.02
CA LEU A 90 -0.42 2.96 -4.04
C LEU A 90 -0.37 4.47 -4.32
N ARG A 91 -1.41 5.02 -4.97
CA ARG A 91 -1.49 6.45 -5.29
C ARG A 91 -2.20 7.30 -4.23
N LEU A 92 -2.68 6.70 -3.13
CA LEU A 92 -3.21 7.48 -2.01
C LEU A 92 -2.14 8.42 -1.46
N PRO A 93 -2.46 9.68 -1.12
CA PRO A 93 -1.48 10.69 -0.72
C PRO A 93 -0.79 10.37 0.62
N PRO A 94 0.38 10.98 0.91
CA PRO A 94 1.01 10.87 2.23
C PRO A 94 0.05 11.25 3.37
N GLY A 95 0.06 10.48 4.46
CA GLY A 95 -0.92 10.57 5.55
C GLY A 95 -2.07 9.57 5.41
N ALA A 96 -2.25 8.94 4.25
CA ALA A 96 -3.29 7.93 4.06
C ALA A 96 -2.98 6.63 4.81
N ARG A 97 -4.04 6.01 5.34
CA ARG A 97 -4.04 4.66 5.89
C ARG A 97 -5.21 3.88 5.32
N PHE A 98 -5.06 2.56 5.21
CA PHE A 98 -6.15 1.71 4.80
C PHE A 98 -6.11 0.32 5.46
N ILE A 99 -7.27 -0.31 5.50
CA ILE A 99 -7.48 -1.71 5.89
C ILE A 99 -8.34 -2.36 4.83
N ILE A 100 -7.92 -3.52 4.34
CA ILE A 100 -8.70 -4.36 3.43
C ILE A 100 -8.68 -5.83 3.87
N ASP A 101 -9.75 -6.57 3.65
CA ASP A 101 -9.79 -8.01 3.91
C ASP A 101 -10.34 -8.82 2.71
N ASP A 102 -10.35 -10.14 2.86
CA ASP A 102 -10.91 -11.06 1.87
C ASP A 102 -12.45 -11.19 1.93
N ALA A 103 -13.09 -10.64 2.96
CA ALA A 103 -14.55 -10.57 3.09
C ALA A 103 -15.16 -9.33 2.40
N GLY A 104 -14.32 -8.48 1.80
CA GLY A 104 -14.73 -7.28 1.09
C GLY A 104 -14.85 -6.04 1.98
N TYR A 105 -14.34 -6.10 3.21
CA TYR A 105 -14.13 -4.91 4.02
C TYR A 105 -13.02 -4.05 3.40
N GLU A 106 -13.30 -2.76 3.29
CA GLU A 106 -12.37 -1.76 2.81
C GLU A 106 -12.63 -0.47 3.57
N ASP A 107 -11.59 0.07 4.19
CA ASP A 107 -11.65 1.37 4.84
C ASP A 107 -10.36 2.15 4.57
N VAL A 108 -10.50 3.43 4.21
CA VAL A 108 -9.39 4.33 3.88
C VAL A 108 -9.62 5.66 4.58
N TRP A 109 -8.62 6.14 5.31
CA TRP A 109 -8.69 7.39 6.05
C TRP A 109 -7.36 8.13 6.07
N MET A 110 -7.38 9.40 6.45
CA MET A 110 -6.18 10.22 6.64
C MET A 110 -5.85 10.28 8.13
N ALA A 111 -4.58 10.12 8.48
CA ALA A 111 -4.05 10.18 9.84
C ALA A 111 -3.24 11.45 10.13
#